data_AF-A0A941UMQ2-F1
#
_entry.id   AF-A0A941UMQ2-F1
#
_cell.length_a   1.000
_cell.length_b   1.000
_cell.length_c   1.000
_cell.angle_alpha   90.00
_cell.angle_beta   90.00
_cell.angle_gamma   90.00
#
_symmetry.space_group_name_H-M   'P 1'
#
loop_
_entity.id
_entity.type
_entity.pdbx_description
1 polymer ?
#
loop_
_entity_poly.entity_id
_entity_poly.type
_entity_poly.pdbx_seq_one_letter_code
_entity_poly.pdbx_strand_id
1 'polypeptide(L)' 'LHGYSEVRSAMVNGELFYRVQAGKFSSLHEAEAAEVRFSDQGYPGSFVVSVD' A
#
# COMPACT_ATOMS: atom_id res chain seq x y z
N LEU A 1 6.49 5.45 16.51
CA LEU A 1 5.11 5.40 15.99
C LEU A 1 4.92 4.02 15.40
N HIS A 2 4.04 3.19 15.97
CA HIS A 2 3.77 1.84 15.47
C HIS A 2 3.12 1.94 14.07
N GLY A 3 3.48 1.05 13.14
CA GLY A 3 3.06 1.15 11.74
C GLY A 3 1.55 1.25 11.58
N TYR A 4 1.09 2.08 10.63
CA TYR A 4 -0.31 2.15 10.22
C TYR A 4 -0.56 1.13 9.11
N SER A 5 -1.66 0.40 9.18
CA SER A 5 -2.14 -0.44 8.08
C SER A 5 -3.65 -0.48 8.04
N GLU A 6 -4.20 -0.48 6.84
CA GLU A 6 -5.63 -0.64 6.59
C GLU A 6 -5.83 -1.74 5.54
N VAL A 7 -6.73 -2.69 5.82
CA VAL A 7 -7.07 -3.77 4.90
C VAL A 7 -8.50 -3.57 4.42
N ARG A 8 -8.67 -3.55 3.10
CA ARG A 8 -10.00 -3.53 2.45
C ARG A 8 -10.14 -4.77 1.58
N SER A 9 -11.32 -5.36 1.56
CA SER A 9 -11.64 -6.47 0.66
C SER A 9 -12.72 -6.05 -0.34
N ALA A 10 -12.62 -6.53 -1.57
CA ALA A 10 -13.61 -6.29 -2.62
C ALA A 10 -13.76 -7.49 -3.54
N MET A 11 -14.99 -7.73 -4.02
CA MET A 11 -15.23 -8.68 -5.09
C MET A 11 -14.90 -8.02 -6.43
N VAL A 12 -13.96 -8.58 -7.19
CA VAL A 12 -13.58 -8.12 -8.53
C VAL A 12 -13.75 -9.29 -9.49
N ASN A 13 -14.65 -9.17 -10.47
CA ASN A 13 -14.94 -10.22 -11.44
C ASN A 13 -15.28 -11.61 -10.84
N GLY A 14 -15.92 -11.63 -9.67
CA GLY A 14 -16.29 -12.87 -8.98
C GLY A 14 -15.21 -13.46 -8.08
N GLU A 15 -14.03 -12.84 -8.00
CA GLU A 15 -12.94 -13.23 -7.11
C GLU A 15 -12.78 -12.21 -5.97
N LEU A 16 -12.43 -12.70 -4.78
CA LEU A 16 -12.23 -11.86 -3.60
C LEU A 16 -10.81 -11.33 -3.57
N PHE A 17 -10.67 -10.01 -3.72
CA PHE A 17 -9.39 -9.31 -3.63
C PHE A 17 -9.23 -8.64 -2.27
N TYR A 18 -7.99 -8.64 -1.78
CA TYR A 18 -7.59 -7.90 -0.60
C TYR A 18 -6.61 -6.81 -1.00
N ARG A 19 -6.91 -5.57 -0.61
CA ARG A 19 -6.02 -4.43 -0.75
C ARG A 19 -5.52 -4.01 0.62
N VAL A 20 -4.21 -4.13 0.80
CA VAL A 20 -3.51 -3.67 2.01
C VAL A 20 -2.89 -2.32 1.71
N GLN A 21 -3.23 -1.32 2.50
CA GLN A 21 -2.55 -0.03 2.52
C GLN A 21 -1.67 0.01 3.76
N ALA A 22 -0.38 0.28 3.58
CA ALA A 22 0.60 0.33 4.67
C ALA A 22 1.26 1.70 4.72
N GLY A 23 1.40 2.22 5.94
CA GLY A 23 1.90 3.56 6.20
C GLY A 23 0.84 4.66 6.03
N LYS A 24 1.22 5.87 6.41
CA LYS A 24 0.47 7.10 6.15
C LYS A 24 1.51 8.20 5.99
N PHE A 25 1.90 8.45 4.75
CA PHE A 25 3.01 9.32 4.42
C PHE A 25 2.54 10.77 4.30
N SER A 26 3.37 11.69 4.76
CA SER A 26 3.03 13.13 4.77
C SER A 26 3.36 13.81 3.44
N SER A 27 4.15 13.14 2.60
CA SER A 27 4.55 13.61 1.28
C SER A 27 4.60 12.46 0.29
N LEU A 28 4.46 12.80 -1.00
CA LEU A 28 4.64 11.85 -2.11
C LEU A 28 6.05 11.22 -2.07
N HIS A 29 7.08 12.02 -1.81
CA HIS A 29 8.46 11.54 -1.73
C HIS A 29 8.65 10.44 -0.68
N GLU A 30 8.07 10.58 0.51
CA GLU A 30 8.11 9.55 1.55
C GLU A 30 7.40 8.26 1.12
N ALA A 31 6.29 8.40 0.39
CA ALA A 31 5.50 7.27 -0.11
C ALA A 31 6.25 6.49 -1.21
N GLU A 32 6.86 7.20 -2.17
CA GLU A 32 7.68 6.60 -3.23
C GLU A 32 8.90 5.89 -2.65
N ALA A 33 9.57 6.49 -1.66
CA ALA A 33 10.68 5.84 -0.97
C ALA A 33 10.24 4.57 -0.23
N ALA A 34 8.99 4.51 0.26
CA ALA A 34 8.43 3.30 0.86
C ALA A 34 8.09 2.23 -0.17
N GLU A 35 7.55 2.61 -1.33
CA GLU A 35 7.29 1.70 -2.45
C GLU A 35 8.55 0.94 -2.87
N VAL A 36 9.67 1.65 -3.05
CA VAL A 36 10.96 1.03 -3.40
C VAL A 36 11.36 0.00 -2.35
N ARG A 37 11.27 0.36 -1.06
CA ARG A 37 11.59 -0.58 0.04
C ARG A 37 10.68 -1.79 0.07
N PHE A 38 9.38 -1.65 -0.22
CA PHE A 38 8.45 -2.77 -0.24
C PHE A 38 8.74 -3.72 -1.40
N SER A 39 9.06 -3.18 -2.57
CA SER A 39 9.51 -3.97 -3.72
C SER A 39 10.77 -4.79 -3.36
N ASP A 40 11.76 -4.15 -2.74
CA ASP A 40 13.01 -4.81 -2.31
C ASP A 40 12.79 -5.87 -1.21
N GLN A 41 11.71 -5.74 -0.43
CA GLN A 41 11.35 -6.67 0.64
C GLN A 41 10.45 -7.83 0.19
N GLY A 42 10.24 -7.99 -1.13
CA GLY A 42 9.48 -9.12 -1.67
C GLY A 42 7.99 -8.84 -1.86
N TYR A 43 7.59 -7.56 -1.88
CA TYR A 43 6.24 -7.13 -2.28
C TYR A 43 6.27 -6.43 -3.63
N PRO A 44 6.63 -7.14 -4.73
CA PRO A 44 6.66 -6.54 -6.06
C PRO A 44 5.25 -6.08 -6.47
N GLY A 45 5.16 -4.92 -7.12
CA GLY A 45 3.89 -4.34 -7.55
C GLY A 45 3.16 -3.55 -6.46
N SER A 46 3.81 -3.25 -5.32
CA SER A 46 3.36 -2.16 -4.46
C SER A 46 3.34 -0.85 -5.23
N PHE A 47 2.38 0.03 -4.96
CA PHE A 47 2.27 1.35 -5.60
C PHE A 47 1.71 2.39 -4.63
N VAL A 48 2.10 3.65 -4.83
CA VAL A 48 1.57 4.78 -4.05
C VAL A 48 0.16 5.14 -4.49
N VAL A 49 -0.69 5.47 -3.52
CA VAL A 49 -2.03 6.03 -3.76
C VAL A 49 -2.22 7.32 -3.00
N SER A 50 -2.83 8.30 -3.66
CA SER A 50 -3.36 9.49 -2.98
C SER A 50 -4.65 9.10 -2.27
N VAL A 51 -4.79 9.53 -1.02
CA VAL A 51 -6.01 9.39 -0.22
C VAL A 51 -6.55 10.78 0.05
N ASP A 52 -7.86 10.96 -0.19
CA ASP A 52 -8.58 12.22 0.04
C ASP A 52 -8.94 12.43 1.52
#